data_AF-A0A352CMU3-F1
#
_entry.id   AF-A0A352CMU3-F1
#
_cell.length_a   1.000
_cell.length_b   1.000
_cell.length_c   1.000
_cell.angle_alpha   90.00
_cell.angle_beta   90.00
_cell.angle_gamma   90.00
#
_symmetry.space_group_name_H-M   'P 1'
#
loop_
_entity.id
_entity.type
_entity.pdbx_description
1 polymer ?
#
loop_
_entity_poly.entity_id
_entity_poly.type
_entity_poly.pdbx_seq_one_letter_code
_entity_poly.pdbx_strand_id
1 'polypeptide(L)'
;PAVLIRTSTERPEVLDKGSVIIGGIKSEDVEQAVELATSMYENREPYVEAEDYADENVSVKVIKLIQSYTKIVNETVWLKR
;
A
#
# COMPACT_ATOMS: atom_id res chain seq x y z
N PRO A 1 12.52 6.08 6.63
CA PRO A 1 12.61 4.65 7.03
C PRO A 1 11.32 4.22 7.73
N ALA A 2 10.85 2.98 7.55
CA ALA A 2 9.61 2.48 8.13
C ALA A 2 9.70 0.99 8.51
N VAL A 3 9.19 0.66 9.70
CA VAL A 3 9.11 -0.71 10.23
C VAL A 3 7.68 -1.01 10.66
N LEU A 4 7.12 -2.12 10.19
CA LEU A 4 5.79 -2.59 10.57
C LEU A 4 5.88 -3.47 11.82
N ILE A 5 5.21 -3.05 12.91
CA ILE A 5 5.06 -3.87 14.13
C ILE A 5 3.87 -4.82 13.96
N ARG A 6 4.00 -5.74 13.00
CA ARG A 6 3.02 -6.77 12.64
C ARG A 6 3.78 -7.97 12.10
N THR A 7 3.13 -9.14 12.05
CA THR A 7 3.70 -10.35 11.45
C THR A 7 3.30 -10.55 9.98
N SER A 8 2.41 -9.70 9.45
CA SER A 8 1.96 -9.71 8.05
C SER A 8 1.46 -8.34 7.61
N THR A 9 1.21 -8.18 6.31
CA THR A 9 0.58 -6.99 5.72
C THR A 9 -0.34 -7.35 4.56
N GLU A 10 -1.41 -6.57 4.43
CA GLU A 10 -2.33 -6.57 3.29
C GLU A 10 -1.87 -5.66 2.13
N ARG A 11 -0.67 -5.07 2.24
CA ARG A 11 -0.03 -4.21 1.23
C ARG A 11 1.23 -4.87 0.68
N PRO A 12 1.12 -5.94 -0.13
CA PRO A 12 2.30 -6.60 -0.70
C PRO A 12 3.13 -5.66 -1.59
N GLU A 13 2.51 -4.68 -2.23
CA GLU A 13 3.15 -3.73 -3.14
C GLU A 13 4.26 -2.90 -2.47
N VAL A 14 4.13 -2.59 -1.18
CA VAL A 14 5.18 -1.87 -0.45
C VAL A 14 6.39 -2.74 -0.15
N LEU A 15 6.20 -4.07 -0.04
CA LEU A 15 7.28 -5.04 0.11
C LEU A 15 7.97 -5.31 -1.23
N ASP A 16 7.20 -5.39 -2.33
CA ASP A 16 7.75 -5.57 -3.68
C ASP A 16 8.70 -4.42 -4.06
N LYS A 17 8.44 -3.20 -3.57
CA LYS A 17 9.33 -2.04 -3.74
C LYS A 17 10.37 -1.89 -2.64
N GLY A 18 10.38 -2.76 -1.62
CA GLY A 18 11.31 -2.69 -0.49
C GLY A 18 11.18 -1.42 0.37
N SER A 19 10.03 -0.76 0.30
CA SER A 19 9.80 0.56 0.92
C SER A 19 9.57 0.50 2.44
N VAL A 20 9.28 -0.69 2.98
CA VAL A 20 9.08 -0.96 4.41
C VAL A 20 9.66 -2.32 4.81
N ILE A 21 10.01 -2.49 6.09
CA ILE A 21 10.46 -3.77 6.67
C ILE A 21 9.40 -4.30 7.65
N ILE A 22 9.11 -5.61 7.61
CA ILE A 22 8.26 -6.27 8.62
C ILE A 22 9.13 -6.61 9.84
N GLY A 23 8.85 -5.96 10.97
CA GLY A 23 9.59 -6.15 12.23
C GLY A 23 8.98 -7.16 13.19
N GLY A 24 7.83 -7.76 12.87
CA GLY A 24 7.18 -8.72 13.77
C GLY A 24 6.65 -8.07 15.04
N ILE A 25 6.62 -8.84 16.14
CA ILE A 25 6.10 -8.40 17.46
C ILE A 25 7.03 -8.75 18.63
N LYS A 26 8.23 -9.28 18.34
CA LYS A 26 9.25 -9.59 19.36
C LYS A 26 10.30 -8.48 19.37
N SER A 27 10.85 -8.17 20.55
CA SER A 27 11.83 -7.08 20.69
C SER A 27 13.02 -7.24 19.74
N GLU A 28 13.60 -8.44 19.70
CA GLU A 28 14.77 -8.76 18.87
C GLU A 28 14.51 -8.54 17.37
N ASP A 29 13.33 -8.92 16.87
CA ASP A 29 12.96 -8.75 15.46
C ASP A 29 12.77 -7.27 15.10
N VAL A 30 12.13 -6.51 16.01
CA VAL A 30 11.88 -5.08 15.84
C VAL A 30 13.19 -4.29 15.89
N GLU A 31 14.08 -4.62 16.83
CA GLU A 31 15.40 -3.98 16.97
C GLU A 31 16.23 -4.16 15.69
N GLN A 32 16.31 -5.37 15.14
CA GLN A 32 17.01 -5.65 13.88
C GLN A 32 16.40 -4.89 12.69
N ALA A 33 15.07 -4.88 12.59
CA ALA A 33 14.37 -4.16 11.53
C ALA A 33 14.60 -2.64 11.59
N VAL A 34 14.62 -2.07 12.80
CA VAL A 34 14.89 -0.65 13.01
C VAL A 34 16.32 -0.31 12.62
N GLU A 35 17.30 -1.08 13.10
CA GLU A 35 18.72 -0.89 12.76
C GLU A 35 18.95 -0.93 11.24
N LEU A 36 18.36 -1.91 10.54
CA LEU A 36 18.45 -2.00 9.09
C LEU A 36 17.80 -0.79 8.40
N ALA A 37 16.58 -0.43 8.80
CA ALA A 37 15.84 0.67 8.20
C ALA A 37 16.58 2.01 8.33
N THR A 38 17.16 2.29 9.50
CA THR A 38 17.91 3.52 9.74
C THR A 38 19.24 3.52 8.99
N SER A 39 19.95 2.39 8.97
CA SER A 39 21.23 2.26 8.24
C SER A 39 21.06 2.49 6.74
N MET A 40 20.03 1.91 6.11
CA MET A 40 19.73 2.13 4.70
C MET A 40 19.40 3.59 4.39
N TYR A 41 18.66 4.24 5.30
CA TYR A 41 18.33 5.67 5.16
C TYR A 41 19.57 6.56 5.26
N GLU A 42 20.46 6.30 6.23
CA GLU A 42 21.73 7.02 6.39
C GLU A 42 22.65 6.84 5.18
N ASN A 43 22.68 5.64 4.61
CA ASN A 43 23.41 5.31 3.38
C ASN A 43 22.79 5.91 2.11
N ARG A 44 21.62 6.55 2.20
CA ARG A 44 20.86 7.11 1.07
C ARG A 44 20.58 6.06 -0.01
N GLU A 45 20.26 4.85 0.42
CA GLU A 45 19.83 3.81 -0.50
C GLU A 45 18.62 4.28 -1.31
N PRO A 46 18.53 3.93 -2.60
CA PRO A 46 17.42 4.36 -3.45
C PRO A 46 16.06 3.93 -2.87
N TYR A 47 15.13 4.88 -2.81
CA TYR A 47 13.75 4.64 -2.42
C TYR A 47 12.86 4.71 -3.65
N VAL A 48 11.94 3.73 -3.78
CA VAL A 48 10.93 3.70 -4.84
C VAL A 48 9.56 3.60 -4.18
N GLU A 49 8.68 4.54 -4.48
CA GLU A 49 7.29 4.51 -4.05
C GLU A 49 6.53 3.39 -4.79
N ALA A 50 5.58 2.74 -4.12
CA ALA A 50 4.66 1.83 -4.77
C ALA A 50 3.80 2.60 -5.79
N GLU A 51 3.85 2.18 -7.05
CA GLU A 51 3.17 2.85 -8.16
C GLU A 51 1.65 2.94 -7.92
N ASP A 52 1.07 1.96 -7.22
CA ASP A 52 -0.34 1.94 -6.83
C ASP A 52 -0.75 3.14 -5.94
N TYR A 53 0.20 3.83 -5.32
CA TYR A 53 -0.03 5.01 -4.48
C TYR A 53 0.26 6.34 -5.19
N ALA A 54 0.88 6.30 -6.37
CA ALA A 54 1.32 7.51 -7.08
C ALA A 54 0.16 8.31 -7.70
N ASP A 55 -1.06 7.74 -7.73
CA ASP A 55 -2.23 8.39 -8.31
C ASP A 55 -2.79 9.52 -7.43
N GLU A 56 -2.66 10.77 -7.89
CA GLU A 56 -3.22 11.94 -7.17
C GLU A 56 -4.70 12.24 -7.50
N ASN A 57 -5.26 11.63 -8.55
CA ASN A 57 -6.57 11.95 -9.09
C ASN A 57 -7.65 10.91 -8.75
N VAL A 58 -7.52 10.21 -7.61
CA VAL A 58 -8.43 9.13 -7.18
C VAL A 58 -9.90 9.59 -7.16
N SER A 59 -10.19 10.79 -6.65
CA SER A 59 -11.56 11.33 -6.60
C SER A 59 -12.21 11.43 -7.99
N VAL A 60 -11.42 11.82 -9.00
CA VAL A 60 -11.85 11.89 -10.40
C VAL A 60 -12.11 10.50 -10.98
N LYS A 61 -11.27 9.50 -10.64
CA LYS A 61 -11.50 8.10 -11.04
C LYS A 61 -12.80 7.57 -10.42
N VAL A 62 -13.03 7.82 -9.14
CA VAL A 62 -14.23 7.36 -8.41
C VAL A 62 -15.51 7.93 -9.01
N ILE A 63 -15.61 9.24 -9.26
CA ILE A 63 -16.85 9.82 -9.81
C ILE A 63 -17.16 9.28 -11.22
N LYS A 64 -16.12 9.04 -12.04
CA LYS A 64 -16.28 8.42 -13.37
C LYS A 64 -16.82 7.00 -13.25
N LEU A 65 -16.29 6.19 -12.33
CA LEU A 65 -16.77 4.83 -12.09
C LEU A 65 -18.22 4.79 -11.61
N ILE A 66 -18.58 5.64 -10.65
CA ILE A 66 -19.97 5.75 -10.18
C ILE A 66 -20.89 6.07 -11.36
N GLN A 67 -20.56 7.12 -12.13
CA GLN A 67 -21.38 7.55 -13.26
C GLN A 67 -21.52 6.44 -14.32
N SER A 68 -20.46 5.70 -14.63
CA SER A 68 -20.48 4.66 -15.67
C SER A 68 -21.16 3.37 -15.22
N TYR A 69 -20.92 2.93 -13.97
CA TYR A 69 -21.42 1.64 -13.49
C TYR A 69 -22.82 1.69 -12.90
N THR A 70 -23.33 2.87 -12.49
CA THR A 70 -24.67 2.94 -11.86
C THR A 70 -25.76 2.32 -12.73
N LYS A 71 -25.77 2.62 -14.04
CA LYS A 71 -26.75 2.04 -14.97
C LYS A 71 -26.55 0.53 -15.13
N ILE A 72 -25.29 0.10 -15.31
CA ILE A 72 -24.93 -1.31 -15.49
C ILE A 72 -25.38 -2.14 -14.27
N VAL A 73 -25.09 -1.68 -13.05
CA VAL A 73 -25.47 -2.36 -11.81
C VAL A 73 -26.99 -2.43 -11.64
N ASN A 74 -27.72 -1.36 -11.98
CA ASN A 74 -29.18 -1.39 -11.96
C ASN A 74 -29.75 -2.45 -12.91
N GLU A 75 -29.17 -2.60 -14.10
CA GLU A 75 -29.62 -3.59 -15.09
C GLU A 75 -29.20 -5.02 -14.73
N THR A 76 -27.95 -5.26 -14.32
CA THR A 76 -27.39 -6.62 -14.20
C THR A 76 -27.45 -7.22 -12.81
N VAL A 77 -27.40 -6.40 -11.76
CA VAL A 77 -27.43 -6.88 -10.36
C VAL A 77 -28.84 -6.74 -9.80
N TRP A 78 -29.42 -5.56 -9.94
CA TRP A 78 -30.75 -5.28 -9.37
C TRP A 78 -31.90 -5.64 -10.31
N LEU A 79 -31.62 -5.94 -11.59
CA LEU A 79 -32.61 -6.30 -12.61
C LEU A 79 -33.75 -5.27 -12.71
N LYS A 80 -33.45 -3.99 -12.47
CA LYS A 80 -34.41 -2.89 -12.61
C LYS A 80 -34.68 -2.70 -14.10
N ARG A 81 -35.96 -2.81 -14.48
CA ARG A 81 -36.47 -2.51 -15.82
C ARG A 81 -36.93 -1.07 -15.89
#